data_AF-S6APK9-F1
#
_entry.id   AF-S6APK9-F1
#
_cell.length_a   1.000
_cell.length_b   1.000
_cell.length_c   1.000
_cell.angle_alpha   90.00
_cell.angle_beta   90.00
_cell.angle_gamma   90.00
#
_symmetry.space_group_name_H-M   'P 1'
#
loop_
_entity.id
_entity.type
_entity.pdbx_description
1 polymer ?
#
loop_
_entity_poly.entity_id
_entity_poly.type
_entity_poly.pdbx_seq_one_letter_code
_entity_poly.pdbx_strand_id
1 'polypeptide(L)'
;MSLPEKVLLGDSPLTWRQVVAVARHGAPLELTQAAWARIENARAIVDRIVERGERAYGISTGLGALSEVVLSGEQFAMLSRNTLLSHACGVGPVLSIEQTRAIICCAIANYSHGRSGLQRKVVEALLALLERGITPRVPSQGSVGYLTHMAHVGIALLGVGEVEWRGRVVPAAEALAGEGLAPLRLGAKDGLCLVNGLPCMTGLTCLALDDAERLLHWADVIGAMSFEALRGQIAAFDPAIIALKPHPGVQRVGANLLALLAGSEVVAASRGIRTQDALSIRSIPQVHGACRDQLAHAARQVDAELAAANDNPLVLGTPDDYRVVSQANPHGESVAMAADLLAIAVAEIGGIAERRLDRLVNPLVSGLPAFLVSQPGVNSGMMIVQYVAAALAGENRQLAQPAVVDNFVTSGLQEDHLSLGTSAALKLGRALENCQRILAIEYLLAAQAFEFHRPSAFGSGTGAAWETLRERVPAYDQDRWLAPDIDAATELLRDRAVLEGIAARIGGLQ
;
A
#
# COMPACT_ATOMS: atom_id res chain seq x y z
N MET A 1 -7.44 -13.16 -7.92
CA MET A 1 -6.66 -14.40 -7.66
C MET A 1 -6.71 -14.64 -6.16
N SER A 2 -6.94 -15.88 -5.72
CA SER A 2 -6.88 -16.22 -4.29
C SER A 2 -5.47 -15.98 -3.76
N LEU A 3 -5.37 -15.32 -2.60
CA LEU A 3 -4.09 -15.18 -1.91
C LEU A 3 -3.64 -16.57 -1.42
N PRO A 4 -2.32 -16.84 -1.42
CA PRO A 4 -1.82 -18.15 -1.01
C PRO A 4 -2.04 -18.38 0.49
N GLU A 5 -2.47 -19.58 0.85
CA GLU A 5 -2.64 -19.99 2.26
C GLU A 5 -1.30 -20.12 3.00
N LYS A 6 -0.20 -20.35 2.27
CA LYS A 6 1.17 -20.45 2.77
C LYS A 6 2.14 -19.86 1.75
N VAL A 7 3.15 -19.16 2.24
CA VAL A 7 4.20 -18.56 1.43
C VAL A 7 5.53 -19.27 1.69
N LEU A 8 6.09 -19.87 0.63
CA LEU A 8 7.41 -20.50 0.66
C LEU A 8 8.42 -19.61 -0.08
N LEU A 9 9.48 -19.19 0.62
CA LEU A 9 10.47 -18.24 0.13
C LEU A 9 11.83 -18.92 -0.12
N GLY A 10 12.37 -18.75 -1.33
CA GLY A 10 13.78 -19.02 -1.61
C GLY A 10 14.09 -19.65 -2.96
N ASP A 11 13.11 -20.29 -3.60
CA ASP A 11 13.21 -20.81 -4.97
C ASP A 11 12.83 -19.76 -6.02
N SER A 12 12.05 -18.76 -5.62
CA SER A 12 11.70 -17.59 -6.41
C SER A 12 11.54 -16.38 -5.49
N PRO A 13 11.70 -15.15 -6.02
CA PRO A 13 11.44 -13.93 -5.26
C PRO A 13 10.01 -13.86 -4.72
N LEU A 14 9.82 -13.16 -3.61
CA LEU A 14 8.47 -12.79 -3.15
C LEU A 14 7.84 -11.80 -4.13
N THR A 15 6.52 -11.91 -4.25
CA THR A 15 5.67 -10.92 -4.90
C THR A 15 4.99 -10.04 -3.85
N TRP A 16 4.59 -8.83 -4.22
CA TRP A 16 3.86 -7.93 -3.31
C TRP A 16 2.57 -8.57 -2.78
N ARG A 17 1.89 -9.41 -3.58
CA ARG A 17 0.69 -10.15 -3.14
C ARG A 17 0.98 -11.18 -2.05
N GLN A 18 2.13 -11.84 -2.10
CA GLN A 18 2.55 -12.75 -1.02
C GLN A 18 2.89 -11.97 0.25
N VAL A 19 3.49 -10.78 0.14
CA VAL A 19 3.70 -9.89 1.30
C VAL A 19 2.35 -9.52 1.93
N VAL A 20 1.34 -9.17 1.13
CA VAL A 20 -0.02 -8.89 1.60
C VAL A 20 -0.65 -10.11 2.28
N ALA A 21 -0.51 -11.30 1.71
CA ALA A 21 -1.01 -12.55 2.30
C ALA A 21 -0.46 -12.77 3.72
N VAL A 22 0.85 -12.56 3.91
CA VAL A 22 1.50 -12.67 5.23
C VAL A 22 1.05 -11.53 6.15
N ALA A 23 1.06 -10.30 5.67
CA ALA A 23 0.86 -9.10 6.48
C ALA A 23 -0.59 -8.94 6.96
N ARG A 24 -1.57 -9.07 6.06
CA ARG A 24 -3.00 -8.86 6.33
C ARG A 24 -3.74 -10.13 6.72
N HIS A 25 -3.41 -11.24 6.05
CA HIS A 25 -4.19 -12.47 6.14
C HIS A 25 -3.53 -13.55 7.00
N GLY A 26 -2.36 -13.26 7.57
CA GLY A 26 -1.69 -14.17 8.49
C GLY A 26 -1.17 -15.45 7.83
N ALA A 27 -0.98 -15.47 6.51
CA ALA A 27 -0.40 -16.62 5.82
C ALA A 27 0.97 -16.95 6.42
N PRO A 28 1.26 -18.23 6.77
CA PRO A 28 2.57 -18.62 7.27
C PRO A 28 3.65 -18.37 6.21
N LEU A 29 4.78 -17.81 6.65
CA LEU A 29 5.98 -17.62 5.84
C LEU A 29 7.04 -18.63 6.26
N GLU A 30 7.56 -19.40 5.30
CA GLU A 30 8.65 -20.35 5.55
C GLU A 30 9.77 -20.18 4.52
N LEU A 31 11.01 -20.40 4.95
CA LEU A 31 12.17 -20.40 4.06
C LEU A 31 12.49 -21.82 3.59
N THR A 32 12.77 -21.96 2.30
CA THR A 32 13.30 -23.18 1.70
C THR A 32 14.68 -23.52 2.24
N GLN A 33 15.08 -24.80 2.12
CA GLN A 33 16.43 -25.22 2.46
C GLN A 33 17.49 -24.47 1.65
N ALA A 34 17.20 -24.11 0.40
CA ALA A 34 18.08 -23.32 -0.45
C ALA A 34 18.30 -21.89 0.10
N ALA A 35 17.24 -21.23 0.60
CA ALA A 35 17.39 -19.92 1.25
C ALA A 35 18.25 -20.01 2.52
N TRP A 36 18.02 -21.01 3.36
CA TRP A 36 18.84 -21.23 4.56
C TRP A 36 20.31 -21.46 4.22
N ALA A 37 20.61 -22.29 3.23
CA ALA A 37 21.98 -22.54 2.79
C ALA A 37 22.68 -21.26 2.31
N ARG A 38 21.97 -20.35 1.61
CA ARG A 38 22.53 -19.05 1.21
C ARG A 38 22.82 -18.15 2.41
N ILE A 39 21.91 -18.08 3.38
CA ILE A 39 22.09 -17.29 4.62
C ILE A 39 23.29 -17.81 5.40
N GLU A 40 23.41 -19.13 5.56
CA GLU A 40 24.51 -19.76 6.30
C GLU A 40 25.86 -19.55 5.60
N ASN A 41 25.92 -19.66 4.27
CA ASN A 41 27.14 -19.34 3.52
C ASN A 41 27.58 -17.89 3.74
N ALA A 42 26.65 -16.92 3.68
CA ALA A 42 26.95 -15.52 3.93
C ALA A 42 27.44 -15.28 5.36
N ARG A 43 26.84 -15.95 6.34
CA ARG A 43 27.27 -15.88 7.75
C ARG A 43 28.67 -16.43 7.94
N ALA A 44 28.99 -17.57 7.34
CA ALA A 44 30.32 -18.18 7.41
C ALA A 44 31.42 -17.29 6.81
N ILE A 45 31.11 -16.49 5.78
CA ILE A 45 32.03 -15.47 5.26
C ILE A 45 32.31 -14.39 6.32
N VAL A 46 31.27 -13.87 6.97
CA VAL A 46 31.45 -12.85 8.02
C VAL A 46 32.22 -13.41 9.21
N ASP A 47 31.95 -14.65 9.62
CA ASP A 47 32.70 -15.32 10.69
C ASP A 47 34.18 -15.46 10.33
N ARG A 48 34.49 -15.86 9.08
CA ARG A 48 35.87 -15.95 8.59
C ARG A 48 36.61 -14.61 8.62
N ILE A 49 35.96 -13.52 8.21
CA ILE A 49 36.54 -12.16 8.24
C ILE A 49 36.91 -11.76 9.67
N VAL A 50 36.00 -12.03 10.61
CA VAL A 50 36.20 -11.75 12.05
C VAL A 50 37.35 -12.60 12.59
N GLU A 51 37.39 -13.90 12.28
CA GLU A 51 38.47 -14.81 12.70
C GLU A 51 39.85 -14.37 12.20
N ARG A 52 39.93 -13.86 10.96
CA ARG A 52 41.18 -13.38 10.36
C ARG A 52 41.58 -11.96 10.76
N GLY A 53 40.68 -11.21 11.40
CA GLY A 53 40.91 -9.80 11.77
C GLY A 53 41.04 -8.86 10.57
N GLU A 54 40.46 -9.21 9.43
CA GLU A 54 40.51 -8.39 8.21
C GLU A 54 39.63 -7.15 8.35
N ARG A 55 40.03 -6.00 7.81
CA ARG A 55 39.24 -4.75 7.84
C ARG A 55 38.09 -4.82 6.82
N ALA A 56 36.85 -4.71 7.29
CA ALA A 56 35.64 -4.74 6.48
C ALA A 56 34.54 -3.87 7.13
N TYR A 57 33.97 -2.93 6.35
CA TYR A 57 32.98 -1.94 6.80
C TYR A 57 31.79 -2.59 7.51
N GLY A 58 31.48 -2.14 8.73
CA GLY A 58 30.34 -2.64 9.52
C GLY A 58 30.40 -4.12 9.93
N ILE A 59 31.49 -4.82 9.60
CA ILE A 59 31.81 -6.18 10.05
C ILE A 59 32.87 -6.11 11.14
N SER A 60 34.06 -5.63 10.79
CA SER A 60 35.20 -5.48 11.69
C SER A 60 35.53 -4.04 12.04
N THR A 61 34.78 -3.08 11.49
CA THR A 61 34.93 -1.64 11.76
C THR A 61 33.62 -0.95 12.17
N GLY A 62 33.69 0.30 12.62
CA GLY A 62 32.54 1.14 12.95
C GLY A 62 31.66 1.53 11.74
N LEU A 63 30.61 2.31 11.99
CA LEU A 63 29.58 2.70 11.00
C LEU A 63 29.66 4.18 10.60
N GLY A 64 29.21 4.49 9.39
CA GLY A 64 29.17 5.88 8.87
C GLY A 64 30.52 6.58 8.98
N ALA A 65 30.55 7.75 9.62
CA ALA A 65 31.76 8.53 9.86
C ALA A 65 32.83 7.84 10.73
N LEU A 66 32.51 6.70 11.37
CA LEU A 66 33.42 5.91 12.21
C LEU A 66 33.95 4.65 11.51
N SER A 67 33.84 4.59 10.18
CA SER A 67 34.22 3.43 9.34
C SER A 67 35.67 2.97 9.45
N GLU A 68 36.58 3.83 9.96
CA GLU A 68 38.01 3.53 10.12
C GLU A 68 38.37 2.86 11.46
N VAL A 69 37.48 2.83 12.44
CA VAL A 69 37.76 2.28 13.79
C VAL A 69 37.60 0.76 13.79
N VAL A 70 38.67 0.01 14.11
CA VAL A 70 38.66 -1.47 14.18
C VAL A 70 38.10 -1.97 15.52
N LEU A 71 37.31 -3.05 15.48
CA LEU A 71 36.63 -3.65 16.63
C LEU A 71 37.17 -5.04 16.94
N SER A 72 36.94 -5.52 18.18
CA SER A 72 37.39 -6.83 18.64
C SER A 72 36.43 -7.46 19.67
N GLY A 73 36.29 -8.79 19.63
CA GLY A 73 35.58 -9.57 20.65
C GLY A 73 34.15 -9.10 20.93
N GLU A 74 33.85 -8.79 22.20
CA GLU A 74 32.52 -8.33 22.64
C GLU A 74 32.09 -6.99 22.03
N GLN A 75 33.02 -6.22 21.46
CA GLN A 75 32.70 -4.96 20.80
C GLN A 75 31.77 -5.16 19.59
N PHE A 76 31.79 -6.33 18.94
CA PHE A 76 30.87 -6.65 17.84
C PHE A 76 29.42 -6.72 18.29
N ALA A 77 29.16 -7.48 19.34
CA ALA A 77 27.83 -7.61 19.92
C ALA A 77 27.34 -6.26 20.49
N MET A 78 28.24 -5.53 21.15
CA MET A 78 27.95 -4.21 21.70
C MET A 78 27.64 -3.19 20.59
N LEU A 79 28.41 -3.16 19.50
CA LEU A 79 28.11 -2.29 18.35
C LEU A 79 26.74 -2.62 17.77
N SER A 80 26.46 -3.89 17.44
CA SER A 80 25.17 -4.30 16.87
C SER A 80 24.00 -3.89 17.76
N ARG A 81 24.11 -4.10 19.08
CA ARG A 81 23.10 -3.67 20.05
C ARG A 81 22.95 -2.15 20.09
N ASN A 82 24.06 -1.41 20.17
CA ASN A 82 24.03 0.04 20.31
C ASN A 82 23.52 0.71 19.03
N THR A 83 23.82 0.16 17.86
CA THR A 83 23.26 0.62 16.57
C THR A 83 21.74 0.58 16.60
N LEU A 84 21.13 -0.54 17.02
CA LEU A 84 19.67 -0.61 17.11
C LEU A 84 19.10 0.42 18.09
N LEU A 85 19.71 0.57 19.28
CA LEU A 85 19.22 1.51 20.28
C LEU A 85 19.34 2.98 19.83
N SER A 86 20.43 3.36 19.18
CA SER A 86 20.62 4.75 18.73
C SER A 86 19.77 5.10 17.51
N HIS A 87 19.45 4.12 16.66
CA HIS A 87 18.67 4.33 15.44
C HIS A 87 17.17 4.14 15.65
N ALA A 88 16.72 3.52 16.75
CA ALA A 88 15.32 3.40 17.13
C ALA A 88 14.76 4.73 17.69
N CYS A 89 14.85 5.80 16.89
CA CYS A 89 14.52 7.17 17.26
C CYS A 89 13.30 7.74 16.52
N GLY A 90 12.54 6.89 15.82
CA GLY A 90 11.32 7.28 15.12
C GLY A 90 10.25 7.88 16.05
N VAL A 91 9.37 8.70 15.48
CA VAL A 91 8.35 9.46 16.20
C VAL A 91 6.99 9.41 15.50
N GLY A 92 5.98 10.02 16.12
CA GLY A 92 4.64 10.12 15.55
C GLY A 92 3.75 8.90 15.85
N PRO A 93 2.57 8.81 15.18
CA PRO A 93 1.65 7.70 15.38
C PRO A 93 2.29 6.38 14.97
N VAL A 94 1.91 5.30 15.66
CA VAL A 94 2.43 3.95 15.43
C VAL A 94 1.82 3.36 14.16
N LEU A 95 2.64 2.66 13.38
CA LEU A 95 2.21 1.88 12.23
C LEU A 95 1.22 0.79 12.66
N SER A 96 0.25 0.50 11.80
CA SER A 96 -0.69 -0.62 12.02
C SER A 96 0.04 -1.97 12.07
N ILE A 97 -0.64 -2.97 12.64
CA ILE A 97 -0.12 -4.35 12.71
C ILE A 97 0.29 -4.85 11.33
N GLU A 98 -0.59 -4.67 10.33
CA GLU A 98 -0.34 -5.11 8.96
C GLU A 98 0.90 -4.44 8.36
N GLN A 99 1.06 -3.12 8.59
CA GLN A 99 2.22 -2.37 8.12
C GLN A 99 3.51 -2.93 8.74
N THR A 100 3.61 -3.06 10.06
CA THR A 100 4.82 -3.62 10.69
C THR A 100 5.09 -5.05 10.24
N ARG A 101 4.07 -5.89 10.08
CA ARG A 101 4.22 -7.26 9.56
C ARG A 101 4.75 -7.27 8.13
N ALA A 102 4.30 -6.36 7.26
CA ALA A 102 4.81 -6.22 5.90
C ALA A 102 6.30 -5.83 5.90
N ILE A 103 6.71 -4.91 6.79
CA ILE A 103 8.12 -4.53 6.97
C ILE A 103 8.97 -5.75 7.37
N ILE A 104 8.52 -6.53 8.36
CA ILE A 104 9.21 -7.74 8.80
C ILE A 104 9.32 -8.76 7.65
N CYS A 105 8.24 -8.97 6.90
CA CYS A 105 8.21 -9.88 5.75
C CYS A 105 9.22 -9.45 4.67
N CYS A 106 9.27 -8.16 4.31
CA CYS A 106 10.24 -7.62 3.36
C CYS A 106 11.69 -7.72 3.86
N ALA A 107 11.92 -7.58 5.17
CA ALA A 107 13.25 -7.78 5.74
C ALA A 107 13.71 -9.24 5.58
N ILE A 108 12.83 -10.19 5.89
CA ILE A 108 13.08 -11.62 5.66
C ILE A 108 13.34 -11.92 4.18
N ALA A 109 12.60 -11.27 3.27
CA ALA A 109 12.83 -11.33 1.82
C ALA A 109 14.28 -10.95 1.46
N ASN A 110 14.73 -9.77 1.91
CA ASN A 110 16.08 -9.26 1.68
C ASN A 110 17.15 -10.25 2.19
N TYR A 111 16.97 -10.76 3.41
CA TYR A 111 17.92 -11.70 4.03
C TYR A 111 17.98 -13.05 3.32
N SER A 112 16.86 -13.52 2.74
CA SER A 112 16.77 -14.81 2.05
C SER A 112 17.66 -14.91 0.80
N HIS A 113 18.12 -13.78 0.26
CA HIS A 113 19.10 -13.75 -0.83
C HIS A 113 20.49 -14.22 -0.37
N GLY A 114 20.75 -14.23 0.94
CA GLY A 114 22.01 -14.70 1.52
C GLY A 114 23.20 -13.86 1.06
N ARG A 115 23.04 -12.54 1.06
CA ARG A 115 24.09 -11.57 0.72
C ARG A 115 24.41 -10.61 1.86
N SER A 116 23.60 -10.62 2.93
CA SER A 116 23.77 -9.77 4.11
C SER A 116 24.79 -10.30 5.10
N GLY A 117 24.82 -11.60 5.39
CA GLY A 117 25.76 -12.18 6.36
C GLY A 117 25.35 -12.02 7.82
N LEU A 118 24.07 -11.78 8.11
CA LEU A 118 23.49 -11.89 9.46
C LEU A 118 23.40 -13.33 9.96
N GLN A 119 23.22 -13.50 11.26
CA GLN A 119 22.97 -14.80 11.90
C GLN A 119 21.62 -15.39 11.50
N ARG A 120 21.58 -16.72 11.32
CA ARG A 120 20.34 -17.50 11.12
C ARG A 120 19.28 -17.20 12.19
N LYS A 121 19.70 -17.10 13.46
CA LYS A 121 18.80 -16.83 14.61
C LYS A 121 18.03 -15.52 14.50
N VAL A 122 18.59 -14.50 13.81
CA VAL A 122 17.88 -13.24 13.57
C VAL A 122 16.69 -13.47 12.65
N VAL A 123 16.87 -14.24 11.55
CA VAL A 123 15.80 -14.56 10.61
C VAL A 123 14.75 -15.45 11.27
N GLU A 124 15.17 -16.45 12.06
CA GLU A 124 14.27 -17.31 12.85
C GLU A 124 13.42 -16.48 13.84
N ALA A 125 14.02 -15.50 14.51
CA ALA A 125 13.29 -14.64 15.44
C ALA A 125 12.26 -13.75 14.72
N LEU A 126 12.59 -13.20 13.55
CA LEU A 126 11.64 -12.42 12.73
C LEU A 126 10.48 -13.29 12.22
N LEU A 127 10.75 -14.53 11.80
CA LEU A 127 9.70 -15.50 11.45
C LEU A 127 8.81 -15.80 12.66
N ALA A 128 9.39 -15.99 13.84
CA ALA A 128 8.64 -16.21 15.07
C ALA A 128 7.76 -15.02 15.45
N LEU A 129 8.21 -13.77 15.26
CA LEU A 129 7.34 -12.60 15.46
C LEU A 129 6.09 -12.65 14.58
N LEU A 130 6.26 -12.98 13.29
CA LEU A 130 5.14 -13.12 12.35
C LEU A 130 4.20 -14.26 12.73
N GLU A 131 4.74 -15.43 13.07
CA GLU A 131 3.98 -16.64 13.43
C GLU A 131 3.20 -16.47 14.74
N ARG A 132 3.83 -15.85 15.75
CA ARG A 132 3.28 -15.70 17.10
C ARG A 132 2.42 -14.45 17.28
N GLY A 133 2.29 -13.63 16.24
CA GLY A 133 1.54 -12.38 16.28
C GLY A 133 2.12 -11.36 17.26
N ILE A 134 3.43 -11.37 17.48
CA ILE A 134 4.13 -10.37 18.28
C ILE A 134 4.55 -9.24 17.34
N THR A 135 3.88 -8.09 17.42
CA THR A 135 4.09 -7.01 16.45
C THR A 135 4.75 -5.80 17.10
N PRO A 136 6.00 -5.44 16.74
CA PRO A 136 6.68 -4.26 17.28
C PRO A 136 5.89 -2.96 17.06
N ARG A 137 5.86 -2.09 18.08
CA ARG A 137 5.30 -0.75 17.94
C ARG A 137 6.30 0.16 17.26
N VAL A 138 6.17 0.29 15.94
CA VAL A 138 7.05 1.11 15.10
C VAL A 138 6.41 2.47 14.86
N PRO A 139 7.00 3.60 15.30
CA PRO A 139 6.52 4.93 14.94
C PRO A 139 6.62 5.19 13.43
N SER A 140 5.65 5.90 12.87
CA SER A 140 5.55 6.12 11.42
C SER A 140 6.58 7.10 10.86
N GLN A 141 7.07 8.07 11.65
CA GLN A 141 7.90 9.18 11.15
C GLN A 141 9.37 9.07 11.60
N GLY A 142 10.26 9.79 10.90
CA GLY A 142 11.67 9.91 11.26
C GLY A 142 12.64 9.05 10.43
N SER A 143 12.18 8.48 9.31
CA SER A 143 13.07 7.80 8.34
C SER A 143 13.19 8.63 7.07
N VAL A 144 14.40 8.67 6.54
CA VAL A 144 14.73 9.22 5.22
C VAL A 144 14.74 8.16 4.11
N GLY A 145 14.26 6.95 4.41
CA GLY A 145 14.17 5.82 3.49
C GLY A 145 14.66 4.50 4.09
N TYR A 146 15.49 4.54 5.13
CA TYR A 146 16.05 3.35 5.78
C TYR A 146 16.32 3.61 7.28
N LEU A 147 16.92 2.65 7.99
CA LEU A 147 17.34 2.69 9.40
C LEU A 147 16.22 2.63 10.44
N THR A 148 15.49 3.73 10.61
CA THR A 148 14.72 4.01 11.84
C THR A 148 13.66 2.96 12.16
N HIS A 149 12.85 2.57 11.16
CA HIS A 149 11.74 1.64 11.37
C HIS A 149 12.20 0.23 11.70
N MET A 150 13.23 -0.27 11.01
CA MET A 150 13.77 -1.58 11.32
C MET A 150 14.60 -1.58 12.62
N ALA A 151 15.17 -0.44 13.03
CA ALA A 151 15.77 -0.34 14.35
C ALA A 151 14.73 -0.60 15.46
N HIS A 152 13.52 -0.05 15.33
CA HIS A 152 12.39 -0.33 16.22
C HIS A 152 11.97 -1.81 16.22
N VAL A 153 11.95 -2.46 15.04
CA VAL A 153 11.74 -3.92 14.96
C VAL A 153 12.89 -4.68 15.64
N GLY A 154 14.13 -4.26 15.42
CA GLY A 154 15.32 -4.91 15.96
C GLY A 154 15.41 -4.83 17.48
N ILE A 155 15.09 -3.69 18.11
CA ILE A 155 15.11 -3.58 19.57
C ILE A 155 14.08 -4.50 20.23
N ALA A 156 12.95 -4.77 19.57
CA ALA A 156 11.95 -5.72 20.06
C ALA A 156 12.52 -7.14 20.15
N LEU A 157 13.38 -7.55 19.20
CA LEU A 157 14.10 -8.84 19.25
C LEU A 157 15.03 -8.93 20.47
N LEU A 158 15.49 -7.78 21.00
CA LEU A 158 16.31 -7.70 22.22
C LEU A 158 15.47 -7.65 23.50
N GLY A 159 14.14 -7.76 23.40
CA GLY A 159 13.22 -7.55 24.52
C GLY A 159 13.07 -6.10 24.95
N VAL A 160 13.48 -5.14 24.10
CA VAL A 160 13.40 -3.70 24.38
C VAL A 160 12.25 -3.06 23.60
N GLY A 161 11.57 -2.09 24.21
CA GLY A 161 10.43 -1.40 23.61
C GLY A 161 9.10 -2.11 23.87
N GLU A 162 8.08 -1.69 23.13
CA GLU A 162 6.72 -2.20 23.25
C GLU A 162 6.31 -2.96 21.98
N VAL A 163 5.44 -3.95 22.17
CA VAL A 163 4.84 -4.73 21.10
C VAL A 163 3.33 -4.81 21.32
N GLU A 164 2.58 -4.99 20.24
CA GLU A 164 1.22 -5.48 20.30
C GLU A 164 1.24 -7.02 20.28
N TRP A 165 0.62 -7.64 21.27
CA TRP A 165 0.50 -9.08 21.40
C TRP A 165 -0.83 -9.43 22.07
N ARG A 166 -1.59 -10.34 21.45
CA ARG A 166 -2.92 -10.78 21.93
C ARG A 166 -3.90 -9.63 22.20
N GLY A 167 -3.87 -8.61 21.32
CA GLY A 167 -4.75 -7.43 21.40
C GLY A 167 -4.39 -6.42 22.50
N ARG A 168 -3.18 -6.50 23.07
CA ARG A 168 -2.70 -5.58 24.10
C ARG A 168 -1.31 -5.06 23.76
N VAL A 169 -1.01 -3.85 24.22
CA VAL A 169 0.35 -3.31 24.20
C VAL A 169 1.07 -3.75 25.47
N VAL A 170 2.21 -4.43 25.32
CA VAL A 170 3.02 -4.96 26.41
C VAL A 170 4.52 -4.74 26.13
N PRO A 171 5.40 -4.79 27.15
CA PRO A 171 6.84 -4.82 26.93
C PRO A 171 7.28 -5.99 26.05
N ALA A 172 8.22 -5.76 25.12
CA ALA A 172 8.70 -6.79 24.20
C ALA A 172 9.24 -8.03 24.94
N ALA A 173 9.99 -7.85 26.03
CA ALA A 173 10.49 -8.95 26.85
C ALA A 173 9.37 -9.85 27.42
N GLU A 174 8.24 -9.26 27.79
CA GLU A 174 7.08 -10.00 28.32
C GLU A 174 6.45 -10.87 27.23
N ALA A 175 6.19 -10.30 26.05
CA ALA A 175 5.61 -11.05 24.93
C ALA A 175 6.53 -12.17 24.44
N LEU A 176 7.84 -11.92 24.34
CA LEU A 176 8.82 -12.95 23.97
C LEU A 176 8.80 -14.10 24.98
N ALA A 177 8.90 -13.80 26.28
CA ALA A 177 8.87 -14.83 27.32
C ALA A 177 7.54 -15.61 27.32
N GLY A 178 6.42 -14.92 27.08
CA GLY A 178 5.09 -15.51 26.98
C GLY A 178 4.90 -16.51 25.85
N GLU A 179 5.73 -16.44 24.80
CA GLU A 179 5.77 -17.40 23.68
C GLU A 179 6.99 -18.34 23.74
N GLY A 180 7.72 -18.35 24.87
CA GLY A 180 8.90 -19.20 25.07
C GLY A 180 10.12 -18.76 24.26
N LEU A 181 10.15 -17.51 23.80
CA LEU A 181 11.26 -16.91 23.05
C LEU A 181 12.19 -16.16 24.01
N ALA A 182 13.51 -16.29 23.80
CA ALA A 182 14.50 -15.53 24.55
C ALA A 182 14.92 -14.27 23.77
N PRO A 183 15.23 -13.15 24.46
CA PRO A 183 15.87 -12.00 23.84
C PRO A 183 17.15 -12.39 23.08
N LEU A 184 17.28 -11.88 21.86
CA LEU A 184 18.36 -12.24 20.96
C LEU A 184 19.68 -11.56 21.35
N ARG A 185 20.77 -12.33 21.31
CA ARG A 185 22.13 -11.78 21.39
C ARG A 185 22.69 -11.64 19.98
N LEU A 186 23.00 -10.41 19.58
CA LEU A 186 23.54 -10.09 18.26
C LEU A 186 25.05 -10.33 18.19
N GLY A 187 25.54 -10.67 17.00
CA GLY A 187 26.96 -10.78 16.66
C GLY A 187 27.42 -9.69 15.69
N ALA A 188 28.56 -9.92 15.03
CA ALA A 188 29.12 -9.00 14.05
C ALA A 188 28.17 -8.81 12.86
N LYS A 189 28.01 -7.55 12.41
CA LYS A 189 27.14 -7.10 11.32
C LYS A 189 25.62 -7.20 11.55
N ASP A 190 25.12 -7.99 12.51
CA ASP A 190 23.67 -8.21 12.67
C ASP A 190 22.89 -6.90 12.89
N GLY A 191 23.39 -6.00 13.75
CA GLY A 191 22.72 -4.72 14.01
C GLY A 191 22.69 -3.81 12.78
N LEU A 192 23.76 -3.82 11.97
CA LEU A 192 23.79 -3.10 10.70
C LEU A 192 22.79 -3.71 9.71
N CYS A 193 22.78 -5.03 9.54
CA CYS A 193 21.84 -5.70 8.65
C CYS A 193 20.39 -5.37 9.01
N LEU A 194 20.09 -5.34 10.32
CA LEU A 194 18.75 -5.03 10.81
C LEU A 194 18.34 -3.60 10.49
N VAL A 195 19.20 -2.59 10.64
CA VAL A 195 18.80 -1.21 10.31
C VAL A 195 18.84 -0.92 8.80
N ASN A 196 19.74 -1.55 8.06
CA ASN A 196 20.02 -1.18 6.69
C ASN A 196 19.04 -1.80 5.68
N GLY A 197 18.81 -1.09 4.58
CA GLY A 197 17.97 -1.53 3.47
C GLY A 197 16.57 -0.95 3.44
N LEU A 198 15.74 -1.52 2.55
CA LEU A 198 14.48 -0.92 2.09
C LEU A 198 13.17 -1.59 2.56
N PRO A 199 13.12 -2.41 3.62
CA PRO A 199 11.92 -3.17 3.95
C PRO A 199 10.74 -2.28 4.38
N CYS A 200 11.01 -1.10 4.95
CA CYS A 200 9.96 -0.18 5.39
C CYS A 200 9.12 0.32 4.20
N MET A 201 9.73 1.08 3.29
CA MET A 201 9.03 1.62 2.12
C MET A 201 8.45 0.52 1.23
N THR A 202 9.18 -0.61 1.06
CA THR A 202 8.74 -1.71 0.21
C THR A 202 7.50 -2.38 0.79
N GLY A 203 7.51 -2.71 2.09
CA GLY A 203 6.37 -3.33 2.77
C GLY A 203 5.14 -2.43 2.79
N LEU A 204 5.31 -1.14 3.11
CA LEU A 204 4.22 -0.16 3.06
C LEU A 204 3.63 -0.03 1.65
N THR A 205 4.48 -0.01 0.61
CA THR A 205 4.02 0.09 -0.77
C THR A 205 3.31 -1.19 -1.23
N CYS A 206 3.73 -2.38 -0.78
CA CYS A 206 3.01 -3.64 -1.05
C CYS A 206 1.55 -3.58 -0.58
N LEU A 207 1.31 -3.05 0.62
CA LEU A 207 -0.05 -2.88 1.14
C LEU A 207 -0.83 -1.81 0.37
N ALA A 208 -0.17 -0.71 0.00
CA ALA A 208 -0.79 0.34 -0.81
C ALA A 208 -1.18 -0.15 -2.21
N LEU A 209 -0.40 -1.04 -2.83
CA LEU A 209 -0.77 -1.67 -4.11
C LEU A 209 -2.07 -2.47 -4.00
N ASP A 210 -2.23 -3.22 -2.91
CA ASP A 210 -3.44 -4.02 -2.63
C ASP A 210 -4.68 -3.14 -2.48
N ASP A 211 -4.54 -2.02 -1.77
CA ASP A 211 -5.60 -1.03 -1.57
C ASP A 211 -5.93 -0.28 -2.84
N ALA A 212 -4.92 0.14 -3.60
CA ALA A 212 -5.09 0.82 -4.88
C ALA A 212 -5.76 -0.07 -5.93
N GLU A 213 -5.41 -1.36 -6.01
CA GLU A 213 -6.04 -2.31 -6.92
C GLU A 213 -7.56 -2.42 -6.64
N ARG A 214 -7.92 -2.60 -5.37
CA ARG A 214 -9.34 -2.66 -4.94
C ARG A 214 -10.05 -1.33 -5.18
N LEU A 215 -9.41 -0.22 -4.85
CA LEU A 215 -9.95 1.13 -5.03
C LEU A 215 -10.25 1.44 -6.49
N LEU A 216 -9.37 1.05 -7.43
CA LEU A 216 -9.59 1.29 -8.86
C LEU A 216 -10.75 0.47 -9.41
N HIS A 217 -10.98 -0.77 -8.94
CA HIS A 217 -12.18 -1.52 -9.29
C HIS A 217 -13.46 -0.86 -8.77
N TRP A 218 -13.46 -0.40 -7.53
CA TRP A 218 -14.58 0.39 -7.00
C TRP A 218 -14.79 1.69 -7.77
N ALA A 219 -13.73 2.36 -8.21
CA ALA A 219 -13.83 3.56 -9.05
C ALA A 219 -14.59 3.27 -10.36
N ASP A 220 -14.36 2.12 -11.00
CA ASP A 220 -15.11 1.74 -12.21
C ASP A 220 -16.59 1.46 -11.93
N VAL A 221 -16.89 0.71 -10.85
CA VAL A 221 -18.27 0.41 -10.42
C VAL A 221 -19.02 1.71 -10.15
N ILE A 222 -18.46 2.57 -9.31
CA ILE A 222 -19.10 3.81 -8.87
C ILE A 222 -19.15 4.83 -10.01
N GLY A 223 -18.10 4.91 -10.83
CA GLY A 223 -18.09 5.72 -12.05
C GLY A 223 -19.18 5.30 -13.04
N ALA A 224 -19.43 3.99 -13.20
CA ALA A 224 -20.54 3.48 -14.00
C ALA A 224 -21.90 3.85 -13.40
N MET A 225 -22.07 3.76 -12.07
CA MET A 225 -23.30 4.20 -11.41
C MET A 225 -23.55 5.69 -11.63
N SER A 226 -22.53 6.54 -11.45
CA SER A 226 -22.64 7.98 -11.74
C SER A 226 -22.96 8.25 -13.20
N PHE A 227 -22.35 7.50 -14.13
CA PHE A 227 -22.63 7.61 -15.56
C PHE A 227 -24.10 7.28 -15.87
N GLU A 228 -24.64 6.20 -15.31
CA GLU A 228 -26.03 5.79 -15.47
C GLU A 228 -27.01 6.77 -14.82
N ALA A 229 -26.76 7.16 -13.57
CA ALA A 229 -27.56 8.13 -12.83
C ALA A 229 -27.69 9.46 -13.56
N LEU A 230 -26.61 9.90 -14.23
CA LEU A 230 -26.57 11.12 -15.00
C LEU A 230 -27.04 10.94 -16.45
N ARG A 231 -27.55 9.76 -16.83
CA ARG A 231 -28.06 9.48 -18.19
C ARG A 231 -26.98 9.65 -19.26
N GLY A 232 -25.79 9.10 -19.00
CA GLY A 232 -24.61 9.22 -19.84
C GLY A 232 -24.81 8.69 -21.27
N GLN A 233 -24.04 9.25 -22.20
CA GLN A 233 -24.08 8.95 -23.63
C GLN A 233 -23.14 7.79 -23.96
N ILE A 234 -23.69 6.58 -23.97
CA ILE A 234 -22.92 5.31 -24.08
C ILE A 234 -22.03 5.20 -25.32
N ALA A 235 -22.31 5.96 -26.39
CA ALA A 235 -21.48 6.04 -27.58
C ALA A 235 -20.03 6.49 -27.29
N ALA A 236 -19.81 7.20 -26.18
CA ALA A 236 -18.47 7.53 -25.69
C ALA A 236 -17.60 6.30 -25.37
N PHE A 237 -18.23 5.17 -25.03
CA PHE A 237 -17.58 3.91 -24.68
C PHE A 237 -17.70 2.88 -25.80
N ASP A 238 -17.97 3.32 -27.03
CA ASP A 238 -18.01 2.45 -28.20
C ASP A 238 -16.71 1.62 -28.29
N PRO A 239 -16.79 0.27 -28.37
CA PRO A 239 -15.61 -0.60 -28.39
C PRO A 239 -14.64 -0.28 -29.54
N ALA A 240 -15.14 0.08 -30.72
CA ALA A 240 -14.30 0.41 -31.86
C ALA A 240 -13.56 1.74 -31.63
N ILE A 241 -14.21 2.71 -30.98
CA ILE A 241 -13.56 3.98 -30.61
C ILE A 241 -12.52 3.77 -29.50
N ILE A 242 -12.86 3.02 -28.45
CA ILE A 242 -11.93 2.71 -27.35
C ILE A 242 -10.71 1.96 -27.89
N ALA A 243 -10.88 0.98 -28.78
CA ALA A 243 -9.79 0.21 -29.37
C ALA A 243 -8.74 1.07 -30.11
N LEU A 244 -9.11 2.25 -30.61
CA LEU A 244 -8.19 3.19 -31.26
C LEU A 244 -7.22 3.88 -30.27
N LYS A 245 -7.44 3.74 -28.95
CA LYS A 245 -6.53 4.22 -27.90
C LYS A 245 -5.92 3.02 -27.15
N PRO A 246 -4.79 2.47 -27.63
CA PRO A 246 -4.29 1.14 -27.23
C PRO A 246 -3.60 1.10 -25.85
N HIS A 247 -3.91 2.04 -24.95
CA HIS A 247 -3.42 1.98 -23.57
C HIS A 247 -4.13 0.84 -22.82
N PRO A 248 -3.39 -0.10 -22.19
CA PRO A 248 -3.97 -1.27 -21.54
C PRO A 248 -5.05 -0.93 -20.51
N GLY A 249 -4.79 0.05 -19.65
CA GLY A 249 -5.78 0.50 -18.67
C GLY A 249 -7.05 1.05 -19.30
N VAL A 250 -6.95 1.76 -20.44
CA VAL A 250 -8.13 2.31 -21.13
C VAL A 250 -9.01 1.21 -21.70
N GLN A 251 -8.40 0.19 -22.31
CA GLN A 251 -9.14 -0.97 -22.84
C GLN A 251 -9.88 -1.70 -21.72
N ARG A 252 -9.18 -1.94 -20.60
CA ARG A 252 -9.72 -2.61 -19.41
C ARG A 252 -10.90 -1.86 -18.81
N VAL A 253 -10.76 -0.56 -18.58
CA VAL A 253 -11.86 0.25 -18.02
C VAL A 253 -13.03 0.33 -18.99
N GLY A 254 -12.78 0.50 -20.30
CA GLY A 254 -13.83 0.49 -21.31
C GLY A 254 -14.66 -0.81 -21.27
N ALA A 255 -13.99 -1.96 -21.19
CA ALA A 255 -14.65 -3.26 -21.05
C ALA A 255 -15.46 -3.37 -19.74
N ASN A 256 -14.89 -2.95 -18.61
CA ASN A 256 -15.57 -2.94 -17.31
C ASN A 256 -16.84 -2.09 -17.34
N LEU A 257 -16.77 -0.85 -17.87
CA LEU A 257 -17.92 0.05 -17.92
C LEU A 257 -19.05 -0.52 -18.78
N LEU A 258 -18.74 -1.10 -19.94
CA LEU A 258 -19.75 -1.72 -20.80
C LEU A 258 -20.41 -2.92 -20.12
N ALA A 259 -19.64 -3.74 -19.40
CA ALA A 259 -20.17 -4.89 -18.67
C ALA A 259 -21.06 -4.45 -17.49
N LEU A 260 -20.63 -3.44 -16.73
CA LEU A 260 -21.38 -2.87 -15.60
C LEU A 260 -22.73 -2.27 -16.03
N LEU A 261 -22.74 -1.56 -17.16
CA LEU A 261 -23.91 -0.86 -17.71
C LEU A 261 -24.83 -1.75 -18.57
N ALA A 262 -24.46 -3.02 -18.78
CA ALA A 262 -25.21 -3.94 -19.63
C ALA A 262 -26.65 -4.12 -19.12
N GLY A 263 -27.64 -3.86 -19.98
CA GLY A 263 -29.06 -3.99 -19.64
C GLY A 263 -29.71 -2.74 -19.06
N SER A 264 -29.00 -1.62 -18.91
CA SER A 264 -29.57 -0.38 -18.38
C SER A 264 -30.67 0.20 -19.28
N GLU A 265 -31.90 0.27 -18.78
CA GLU A 265 -33.01 0.97 -19.43
C GLU A 265 -32.82 2.50 -19.36
N VAL A 266 -32.25 2.99 -18.26
CA VAL A 266 -31.98 4.43 -18.05
C VAL A 266 -31.06 4.98 -19.14
N VAL A 267 -29.94 4.28 -19.41
CA VAL A 267 -29.00 4.68 -20.46
C VAL A 267 -29.61 4.47 -21.86
N ALA A 268 -30.36 3.38 -22.07
CA ALA A 268 -31.00 3.10 -23.36
C ALA A 268 -32.03 4.18 -23.75
N ALA A 269 -32.90 4.58 -22.81
CA ALA A 269 -33.91 5.61 -23.01
C ALA A 269 -33.31 7.02 -23.17
N SER A 270 -32.06 7.21 -22.73
CA SER A 270 -31.37 8.50 -22.72
C SER A 270 -30.40 8.71 -23.90
N ARG A 271 -30.41 7.81 -24.89
CA ARG A 271 -29.53 7.95 -26.06
C ARG A 271 -29.87 9.21 -26.84
N GLY A 272 -28.86 10.03 -27.10
CA GLY A 272 -28.99 11.22 -27.94
C GLY A 272 -29.64 12.43 -27.25
N ILE A 273 -29.90 12.38 -25.93
CA ILE A 273 -30.43 13.55 -25.20
C ILE A 273 -29.44 14.73 -25.20
N ARG A 274 -28.16 14.47 -25.48
CA ARG A 274 -27.11 15.47 -25.72
C ARG A 274 -25.99 14.89 -26.58
N THR A 275 -25.28 15.76 -27.29
CA THR A 275 -24.18 15.36 -28.19
C THR A 275 -23.00 14.72 -27.45
N GLN A 276 -22.66 15.24 -26.28
CA GLN A 276 -21.54 14.76 -25.47
C GLN A 276 -21.79 15.00 -23.99
N ASP A 277 -21.30 14.10 -23.14
CA ASP A 277 -21.15 14.39 -21.72
C ASP A 277 -19.91 15.24 -21.45
N ALA A 278 -19.91 15.86 -20.27
CA ALA A 278 -18.73 16.49 -19.71
C ALA A 278 -17.61 15.47 -19.46
N LEU A 279 -16.38 15.98 -19.36
CA LEU A 279 -15.18 15.14 -19.27
C LEU A 279 -15.22 14.19 -18.06
N SER A 280 -15.66 14.63 -16.88
CA SER A 280 -15.71 13.75 -15.70
C SER A 280 -16.56 12.47 -15.90
N ILE A 281 -17.49 12.47 -16.85
CA ILE A 281 -18.35 11.33 -17.20
C ILE A 281 -17.82 10.58 -18.42
N ARG A 282 -17.43 11.29 -19.49
CA ARG A 282 -17.00 10.67 -20.74
C ARG A 282 -15.55 10.18 -20.72
N SER A 283 -14.69 10.79 -19.92
CA SER A 283 -13.27 10.45 -19.86
C SER A 283 -12.91 9.40 -18.81
N ILE A 284 -13.90 8.68 -18.26
CA ILE A 284 -13.67 7.63 -17.25
C ILE A 284 -12.66 6.59 -17.75
N PRO A 285 -12.78 5.99 -18.97
CA PRO A 285 -11.78 5.05 -19.47
C PRO A 285 -10.36 5.61 -19.50
N GLN A 286 -10.21 6.86 -19.90
CA GLN A 286 -8.92 7.50 -20.09
C GLN A 286 -8.23 7.80 -18.76
N VAL A 287 -8.98 8.36 -17.79
CA VAL A 287 -8.43 8.74 -16.48
C VAL A 287 -8.21 7.52 -15.60
N HIS A 288 -9.22 6.66 -15.45
CA HIS A 288 -9.07 5.45 -14.64
C HIS A 288 -8.04 4.50 -15.26
N GLY A 289 -8.02 4.41 -16.60
CA GLY A 289 -7.04 3.60 -17.33
C GLY A 289 -5.61 4.06 -17.11
N ALA A 290 -5.34 5.37 -17.22
CA ALA A 290 -4.00 5.91 -16.94
C ALA A 290 -3.54 5.62 -15.50
N CYS A 291 -4.46 5.68 -14.53
CA CYS A 291 -4.16 5.35 -13.14
C CYS A 291 -3.84 3.86 -12.94
N ARG A 292 -4.53 2.96 -13.63
CA ARG A 292 -4.21 1.52 -13.65
C ARG A 292 -2.85 1.24 -14.28
N ASP A 293 -2.46 1.99 -15.30
CA ASP A 293 -1.12 1.87 -15.90
C ASP A 293 -0.03 2.26 -14.87
N GLN A 294 -0.27 3.26 -14.02
CA GLN A 294 0.63 3.62 -12.91
C GLN A 294 0.66 2.55 -11.80
N LEU A 295 -0.48 1.96 -11.44
CA LEU A 295 -0.53 0.83 -10.52
C LEU A 295 0.34 -0.34 -11.03
N ALA A 296 0.20 -0.68 -12.31
CA ALA A 296 0.99 -1.74 -12.93
C ALA A 296 2.48 -1.41 -12.96
N HIS A 297 2.85 -0.14 -13.17
CA HIS A 297 4.25 0.31 -13.06
C HIS A 297 4.78 0.13 -11.64
N ALA A 298 4.06 0.62 -10.63
CA ALA A 298 4.47 0.53 -9.23
C ALA A 298 4.62 -0.93 -8.77
N ALA A 299 3.68 -1.81 -9.16
CA ALA A 299 3.78 -3.23 -8.87
C ALA A 299 5.07 -3.87 -9.41
N ARG A 300 5.48 -3.51 -10.64
CA ARG A 300 6.74 -4.01 -11.22
C ARG A 300 7.98 -3.53 -10.46
N GLN A 301 8.00 -2.26 -10.03
CA GLN A 301 9.13 -1.72 -9.25
C GLN A 301 9.23 -2.40 -7.88
N VAL A 302 8.10 -2.60 -7.20
CA VAL A 302 8.06 -3.27 -5.90
C VAL A 302 8.44 -4.74 -6.01
N ASP A 303 7.94 -5.48 -7.00
CA ASP A 303 8.33 -6.88 -7.21
C ASP A 303 9.82 -7.01 -7.56
N ALA A 304 10.38 -6.06 -8.32
CA ALA A 304 11.81 -6.00 -8.58
C ALA A 304 12.64 -5.74 -7.30
N GLU A 305 12.16 -4.86 -6.43
CA GLU A 305 12.81 -4.58 -5.14
C GLU A 305 12.75 -5.79 -4.19
N LEU A 306 11.64 -6.53 -4.15
CA LEU A 306 11.53 -7.78 -3.40
C LEU A 306 12.49 -8.86 -3.91
N ALA A 307 12.87 -8.80 -5.19
CA ALA A 307 13.87 -9.66 -5.80
C ALA A 307 15.32 -9.18 -5.61
N ALA A 308 15.54 -8.01 -4.99
CA ALA A 308 16.85 -7.42 -4.80
C ALA A 308 17.46 -7.71 -3.42
N ALA A 309 18.79 -7.71 -3.35
CA ALA A 309 19.53 -7.63 -2.10
C ALA A 309 19.89 -6.16 -1.83
N ASN A 310 19.20 -5.54 -0.88
CA ASN A 310 19.27 -4.10 -0.58
C ASN A 310 19.94 -3.78 0.76
N ASP A 311 20.77 -4.68 1.30
CA ASP A 311 21.67 -4.39 2.43
C ASP A 311 23.02 -3.82 1.93
N ASN A 312 23.83 -3.25 2.83
CA ASN A 312 25.20 -2.82 2.59
C ASN A 312 26.08 -2.99 3.86
N PRO A 313 27.31 -3.52 3.74
CA PRO A 313 27.92 -4.10 2.55
C PRO A 313 27.37 -5.50 2.27
N LEU A 314 27.49 -5.95 1.02
CA LEU A 314 27.14 -7.30 0.63
C LEU A 314 28.36 -8.22 0.60
N VAL A 315 28.11 -9.49 0.95
CA VAL A 315 29.09 -10.57 0.87
C VAL A 315 28.83 -11.46 -0.34
N LEU A 316 29.89 -11.77 -1.07
CA LEU A 316 29.89 -12.59 -2.28
C LEU A 316 30.92 -13.71 -2.16
N GLY A 317 30.69 -14.81 -2.88
CA GLY A 317 31.61 -15.95 -2.90
C GLY A 317 31.35 -16.97 -1.80
N THR A 318 32.44 -17.58 -1.30
CA THR A 318 32.47 -18.63 -0.28
C THR A 318 33.40 -18.23 0.86
N PRO A 319 33.35 -18.87 2.04
CA PRO A 319 34.25 -18.54 3.16
C PRO A 319 35.76 -18.62 2.84
N ASP A 320 36.16 -19.37 1.81
CA ASP A 320 37.56 -19.49 1.41
C ASP A 320 37.97 -18.54 0.26
N ASP A 321 36.99 -18.05 -0.50
CA ASP A 321 37.16 -17.08 -1.59
C ASP A 321 35.96 -16.13 -1.61
N TYR A 322 36.06 -15.05 -0.81
CA TYR A 322 34.99 -14.07 -0.65
C TYR A 322 35.39 -12.67 -1.11
N ARG A 323 34.35 -11.88 -1.40
CA ARG A 323 34.45 -10.44 -1.60
C ARG A 323 33.39 -9.73 -0.76
N VAL A 324 33.80 -8.68 -0.06
CA VAL A 324 32.91 -7.75 0.63
C VAL A 324 32.89 -6.46 -0.18
N VAL A 325 31.70 -6.03 -0.59
CA VAL A 325 31.55 -4.85 -1.45
C VAL A 325 30.63 -3.85 -0.77
N SER A 326 31.16 -2.65 -0.52
CA SER A 326 30.37 -1.48 -0.14
C SER A 326 29.72 -0.87 -1.38
N GLN A 327 28.42 -0.63 -1.34
CA GLN A 327 27.59 -0.13 -2.45
C GLN A 327 26.42 0.74 -1.92
N ALA A 328 25.49 1.11 -2.81
CA ALA A 328 24.29 1.91 -2.50
C ALA A 328 22.94 1.25 -2.90
N ASN A 329 22.83 -0.08 -2.94
CA ASN A 329 21.56 -0.79 -3.09
C ASN A 329 20.51 -0.45 -2.00
N PRO A 330 20.87 -0.06 -0.75
CA PRO A 330 19.91 0.51 0.20
C PRO A 330 19.30 1.87 -0.20
N HIS A 331 19.51 2.36 -1.42
CA HIS A 331 18.92 3.60 -1.92
C HIS A 331 17.62 3.32 -2.70
N GLY A 332 16.47 3.61 -2.09
CA GLY A 332 15.14 3.19 -2.55
C GLY A 332 14.48 4.04 -3.64
N GLU A 333 15.26 4.66 -4.53
CA GLU A 333 14.75 5.66 -5.48
C GLU A 333 13.62 5.12 -6.37
N SER A 334 13.74 3.88 -6.85
CA SER A 334 12.75 3.27 -7.74
C SER A 334 11.41 3.05 -7.05
N VAL A 335 11.43 2.61 -5.78
CA VAL A 335 10.21 2.43 -4.99
C VAL A 335 9.62 3.79 -4.59
N ALA A 336 10.46 4.76 -4.24
CA ALA A 336 10.03 6.12 -3.92
C ALA A 336 9.29 6.78 -5.09
N MET A 337 9.87 6.75 -6.30
CA MET A 337 9.23 7.24 -7.52
C MET A 337 7.93 6.51 -7.82
N ALA A 338 7.92 5.18 -7.68
CA ALA A 338 6.71 4.37 -7.89
C ALA A 338 5.57 4.76 -6.92
N ALA A 339 5.88 4.95 -5.64
CA ALA A 339 4.90 5.35 -4.64
C ALA A 339 4.36 6.78 -4.91
N ASP A 340 5.24 7.71 -5.28
CA ASP A 340 4.87 9.08 -5.65
C ASP A 340 3.95 9.14 -6.89
N LEU A 341 4.32 8.42 -7.95
CA LEU A 341 3.52 8.34 -9.17
C LEU A 341 2.14 7.71 -8.90
N LEU A 342 2.08 6.69 -8.04
CA LEU A 342 0.81 6.09 -7.64
C LEU A 342 -0.01 7.06 -6.77
N ALA A 343 0.61 7.87 -5.91
CA ALA A 343 -0.11 8.89 -5.13
C ALA A 343 -0.74 9.95 -6.04
N ILE A 344 -0.04 10.37 -7.11
CA ILE A 344 -0.58 11.26 -8.15
C ILE A 344 -1.79 10.60 -8.85
N ALA A 345 -1.67 9.33 -9.24
CA ALA A 345 -2.76 8.59 -9.86
C ALA A 345 -4.01 8.50 -8.94
N VAL A 346 -3.81 8.21 -7.66
CA VAL A 346 -4.89 8.17 -6.65
C VAL A 346 -5.53 9.55 -6.47
N ALA A 347 -4.74 10.62 -6.48
CA ALA A 347 -5.27 11.98 -6.44
C ALA A 347 -6.16 12.30 -7.66
N GLU A 348 -5.78 11.84 -8.85
CA GLU A 348 -6.59 12.00 -10.07
C GLU A 348 -7.90 11.19 -10.03
N ILE A 349 -7.89 9.97 -9.47
CA ILE A 349 -9.13 9.20 -9.25
C ILE A 349 -10.07 9.95 -8.30
N GLY A 350 -9.55 10.45 -7.17
CA GLY A 350 -10.33 11.26 -6.24
C GLY A 350 -10.84 12.55 -6.89
N GLY A 351 -10.00 13.21 -7.70
CA GLY A 351 -10.36 14.44 -8.40
C GLY A 351 -11.48 14.24 -9.42
N ILE A 352 -11.41 13.20 -10.26
CA ILE A 352 -12.48 12.94 -11.23
C ILE A 352 -13.77 12.48 -10.55
N ALA A 353 -13.68 11.67 -9.50
CA ALA A 353 -14.83 11.26 -8.67
C ALA A 353 -15.52 12.46 -8.04
N GLU A 354 -14.74 13.39 -7.47
CA GLU A 354 -15.26 14.62 -6.88
C GLU A 354 -15.97 15.52 -7.92
N ARG A 355 -15.50 15.55 -9.17
CA ARG A 355 -16.21 16.23 -10.27
C ARG A 355 -17.46 15.49 -10.74
N ARG A 356 -17.56 14.17 -10.58
CA ARG A 356 -18.80 13.41 -10.88
C ARG A 356 -19.85 13.58 -9.79
N LEU A 357 -19.44 13.57 -8.52
CA LEU A 357 -20.38 13.77 -7.42
C LEU A 357 -20.94 15.20 -7.37
N ASP A 358 -20.16 16.23 -7.72
CA ASP A 358 -20.69 17.60 -7.92
C ASP A 358 -21.83 17.57 -8.95
N ARG A 359 -21.62 16.88 -10.07
CA ARG A 359 -22.64 16.75 -11.12
C ARG A 359 -23.90 16.03 -10.66
N LEU A 360 -23.81 15.08 -9.74
CA LEU A 360 -24.98 14.40 -9.20
C LEU A 360 -25.85 15.35 -8.38
N VAL A 361 -25.24 16.11 -7.47
CA VAL A 361 -25.96 16.99 -6.54
C VAL A 361 -26.36 18.34 -7.14
N ASN A 362 -25.73 18.76 -8.23
CA ASN A 362 -25.92 20.08 -8.83
C ASN A 362 -27.16 20.13 -9.76
N PRO A 363 -28.25 20.82 -9.37
CA PRO A 363 -29.49 20.87 -10.16
C PRO A 363 -29.35 21.55 -11.52
N LEU A 364 -28.29 22.33 -11.74
CA LEU A 364 -28.07 23.03 -13.01
C LEU A 364 -27.63 22.07 -14.12
N VAL A 365 -27.12 20.89 -13.78
CA VAL A 365 -26.48 19.98 -14.74
C VAL A 365 -26.90 18.52 -14.61
N SER A 366 -27.48 18.11 -13.48
CA SER A 366 -27.86 16.71 -13.22
C SER A 366 -29.14 16.30 -13.95
N GLY A 367 -30.12 17.21 -14.02
CA GLY A 367 -31.50 16.86 -14.35
C GLY A 367 -32.20 16.03 -13.26
N LEU A 368 -31.66 16.06 -12.04
CA LEU A 368 -32.18 15.43 -10.81
C LEU A 368 -32.63 16.52 -9.82
N PRO A 369 -33.40 16.18 -8.78
CA PRO A 369 -33.72 17.12 -7.71
C PRO A 369 -32.45 17.72 -7.08
N ALA A 370 -32.52 19.00 -6.72
CA ALA A 370 -31.40 19.71 -6.10
C ALA A 370 -30.91 18.95 -4.87
N PHE A 371 -29.62 18.63 -4.86
CA PHE A 371 -28.95 17.93 -3.76
C PHE A 371 -29.59 16.56 -3.41
N LEU A 372 -30.25 15.93 -4.38
CA LEU A 372 -30.79 14.57 -4.32
C LEU A 372 -31.80 14.31 -3.19
N VAL A 373 -32.62 15.32 -2.87
CA VAL A 373 -33.70 15.19 -1.88
C VAL A 373 -35.06 15.57 -2.46
N SER A 374 -36.11 14.89 -1.99
CA SER A 374 -37.47 15.04 -2.51
C SER A 374 -38.13 16.39 -2.16
N GLN A 375 -37.77 17.00 -1.03
CA GLN A 375 -38.31 18.29 -0.56
C GLN A 375 -37.20 19.30 -0.23
N PRO A 376 -36.57 19.91 -1.27
CA PRO A 376 -35.48 20.86 -1.06
C PRO A 376 -35.98 22.15 -0.38
N GLY A 377 -35.11 22.78 0.42
CA GLY A 377 -35.38 24.04 1.13
C GLY A 377 -35.63 23.85 2.62
N VAL A 378 -36.51 22.90 2.99
CA VAL A 378 -36.57 22.39 4.37
C VAL A 378 -35.44 21.40 4.62
N ASN A 379 -35.12 20.59 3.61
CA ASN A 379 -33.96 19.71 3.60
C ASN A 379 -32.83 20.32 2.79
N SER A 380 -31.61 20.23 3.33
CA SER A 380 -30.36 20.49 2.62
C SER A 380 -29.97 19.34 1.70
N GLY A 381 -30.55 18.15 1.92
CA GLY A 381 -30.24 16.96 1.14
C GLY A 381 -28.80 16.53 1.35
N MET A 382 -28.19 16.05 0.27
CA MET A 382 -26.81 15.60 0.25
C MET A 382 -25.84 16.70 -0.22
N MET A 383 -26.18 17.97 0.03
CA MET A 383 -25.35 19.12 -0.36
C MET A 383 -23.98 19.10 0.32
N ILE A 384 -23.94 18.92 1.64
CA ILE A 384 -22.71 19.11 2.43
C ILE A 384 -21.72 17.96 2.27
N VAL A 385 -22.15 16.76 1.85
CA VAL A 385 -21.21 15.66 1.60
C VAL A 385 -20.29 15.95 0.42
N GLN A 386 -20.71 16.81 -0.52
CA GLN A 386 -19.81 17.35 -1.56
C GLN A 386 -18.64 18.12 -0.93
N TYR A 387 -18.86 18.86 0.15
CA TYR A 387 -17.84 19.72 0.74
C TYR A 387 -16.76 18.86 1.40
N VAL A 388 -17.18 17.75 2.03
CA VAL A 388 -16.27 16.75 2.57
C VAL A 388 -15.41 16.16 1.46
N ALA A 389 -16.00 15.74 0.34
CA ALA A 389 -15.26 15.20 -0.78
C ALA A 389 -14.29 16.22 -1.41
N ALA A 390 -14.71 17.49 -1.54
CA ALA A 390 -13.88 18.57 -2.05
C ALA A 390 -12.67 18.85 -1.14
N ALA A 391 -12.85 18.84 0.18
CA ALA A 391 -11.77 19.00 1.14
C ALA A 391 -10.75 17.85 1.04
N LEU A 392 -11.21 16.61 0.97
CA LEU A 392 -10.35 15.42 0.82
C LEU A 392 -9.60 15.42 -0.53
N ALA A 393 -10.26 15.83 -1.61
CA ALA A 393 -9.61 15.98 -2.91
C ALA A 393 -8.54 17.08 -2.87
N GLY A 394 -8.78 18.17 -2.13
CA GLY A 394 -7.80 19.23 -1.87
C GLY A 394 -6.58 18.74 -1.09
N GLU A 395 -6.78 17.93 -0.04
CA GLU A 395 -5.70 17.28 0.71
C GLU A 395 -4.87 16.36 -0.19
N ASN A 396 -5.53 15.53 -1.04
CA ASN A 396 -4.84 14.63 -1.96
C ASN A 396 -3.98 15.36 -3.00
N ARG A 397 -4.33 16.58 -3.41
CA ARG A 397 -3.46 17.40 -4.29
C ARG A 397 -2.15 17.81 -3.59
N GLN A 398 -2.19 18.03 -2.28
CA GLN A 398 -1.00 18.31 -1.49
C GLN A 398 -0.16 17.05 -1.30
N LEU A 399 -0.81 15.91 -1.00
CA LEU A 399 -0.14 14.61 -0.88
C LEU A 399 0.46 14.11 -2.21
N ALA A 400 -0.07 14.57 -3.35
CA ALA A 400 0.46 14.25 -4.67
C ALA A 400 1.79 14.97 -4.99
N GLN A 401 2.22 15.96 -4.20
CA GLN A 401 3.54 16.57 -4.38
C GLN A 401 4.64 15.53 -4.13
N PRO A 402 5.53 15.24 -5.10
CA PRO A 402 6.52 14.17 -4.97
C PRO A 402 7.42 14.38 -3.74
N ALA A 403 7.56 13.35 -2.91
CA ALA A 403 8.53 13.37 -1.81
C ALA A 403 9.93 12.99 -2.31
N VAL A 404 10.04 12.22 -3.40
CA VAL A 404 11.31 11.74 -3.95
C VAL A 404 12.23 12.84 -4.47
N VAL A 405 11.69 14.04 -4.74
CA VAL A 405 12.49 15.19 -5.21
C VAL A 405 13.05 16.03 -4.07
N ASP A 406 12.60 15.79 -2.83
CA ASP A 406 13.18 16.43 -1.66
C ASP A 406 14.51 15.72 -1.33
N ASN A 407 15.57 16.50 -1.11
CA ASN A 407 16.87 15.94 -0.76
C ASN A 407 17.51 16.73 0.39
N PHE A 408 18.17 16.02 1.29
CA PHE A 408 18.81 16.57 2.48
C PHE A 408 20.18 15.93 2.67
N VAL A 409 21.06 16.64 3.37
CA VAL A 409 22.40 16.13 3.71
C VAL A 409 22.42 15.73 5.18
N THR A 410 22.67 14.44 5.44
CA THR A 410 22.72 13.84 6.78
C THR A 410 24.11 13.26 7.06
N SER A 411 24.31 12.79 8.30
CA SER A 411 25.52 12.05 8.70
C SER A 411 26.85 12.75 8.40
N GLY A 412 26.92 14.08 8.60
CA GLY A 412 28.16 14.84 8.45
C GLY A 412 28.69 14.88 7.02
N LEU A 413 27.80 15.08 6.04
CA LEU A 413 28.08 15.12 4.59
C LEU A 413 28.26 13.76 3.92
N GLN A 414 28.15 12.66 4.65
CA GLN A 414 28.33 11.31 4.09
C GLN A 414 27.10 10.80 3.35
N GLU A 415 25.90 11.19 3.80
CA GLU A 415 24.63 10.87 3.17
C GLU A 415 24.11 12.16 2.52
N ASP A 416 24.51 12.40 1.28
CA ASP A 416 24.26 13.64 0.54
C ASP A 416 23.13 13.51 -0.49
N HIS A 417 22.60 12.30 -0.68
CA HIS A 417 21.43 12.02 -1.48
C HIS A 417 20.52 10.97 -0.82
N LEU A 418 19.22 11.26 -0.73
CA LEU A 418 18.22 10.44 -0.05
C LEU A 418 16.97 10.28 -0.93
N SER A 419 16.37 9.09 -0.93
CA SER A 419 15.16 8.80 -1.73
C SER A 419 13.84 9.22 -1.07
N LEU A 420 13.83 9.36 0.27
CA LEU A 420 12.62 9.63 1.06
C LEU A 420 11.45 8.66 0.80
N GLY A 421 11.74 7.44 0.36
CA GLY A 421 10.72 6.47 -0.06
C GLY A 421 9.73 6.08 1.03
N THR A 422 10.12 6.12 2.32
CA THR A 422 9.18 5.89 3.43
C THR A 422 8.11 6.98 3.49
N SER A 423 8.50 8.25 3.29
CA SER A 423 7.57 9.38 3.24
C SER A 423 6.62 9.25 2.04
N ALA A 424 7.16 8.84 0.87
CA ALA A 424 6.37 8.59 -0.33
C ALA A 424 5.31 7.48 -0.12
N ALA A 425 5.68 6.37 0.54
CA ALA A 425 4.76 5.27 0.84
C ALA A 425 3.68 5.67 1.87
N LEU A 426 4.05 6.43 2.91
CA LEU A 426 3.10 6.88 3.95
C LEU A 426 2.05 7.85 3.38
N LYS A 427 2.48 8.83 2.59
CA LYS A 427 1.54 9.78 1.97
C LYS A 427 0.64 9.09 0.94
N LEU A 428 1.13 8.07 0.24
CA LEU A 428 0.32 7.24 -0.66
C LEU A 428 -0.79 6.54 0.13
N GLY A 429 -0.46 5.92 1.26
CA GLY A 429 -1.46 5.31 2.16
C GLY A 429 -2.54 6.32 2.58
N ARG A 430 -2.13 7.53 2.97
CA ARG A 430 -3.08 8.62 3.31
C ARG A 430 -3.94 9.05 2.13
N ALA A 431 -3.36 9.18 0.93
CA ALA A 431 -4.09 9.55 -0.28
C ALA A 431 -5.16 8.51 -0.65
N LEU A 432 -4.86 7.22 -0.46
CA LEU A 432 -5.78 6.11 -0.65
C LEU A 432 -6.95 6.17 0.35
N GLU A 433 -6.70 6.42 1.62
CA GLU A 433 -7.74 6.58 2.64
C GLU A 433 -8.73 7.73 2.33
N ASN A 434 -8.20 8.85 1.84
CA ASN A 434 -9.00 9.99 1.42
C ASN A 434 -9.81 9.67 0.15
N CYS A 435 -9.18 9.05 -0.85
CA CYS A 435 -9.83 8.69 -2.10
C CYS A 435 -10.94 7.65 -1.88
N GLN A 436 -10.74 6.70 -0.96
CA GLN A 436 -11.76 5.73 -0.58
C GLN A 436 -13.03 6.42 -0.03
N ARG A 437 -12.87 7.45 0.81
CA ARG A 437 -14.01 8.22 1.34
C ARG A 437 -14.70 9.06 0.26
N ILE A 438 -13.93 9.64 -0.67
CA ILE A 438 -14.50 10.35 -1.83
C ILE A 438 -15.36 9.40 -2.66
N LEU A 439 -14.88 8.20 -2.96
CA LEU A 439 -15.63 7.18 -3.69
C LEU A 439 -16.85 6.70 -2.91
N ALA A 440 -16.74 6.51 -1.59
CA ALA A 440 -17.89 6.15 -0.74
C ALA A 440 -18.99 7.23 -0.79
N ILE A 441 -18.62 8.51 -0.78
CA ILE A 441 -19.57 9.62 -0.95
C ILE A 441 -20.19 9.58 -2.36
N GLU A 442 -19.38 9.40 -3.40
CA GLU A 442 -19.90 9.26 -4.77
C GLU A 442 -20.88 8.08 -4.88
N TYR A 443 -20.59 6.95 -4.24
CA TYR A 443 -21.44 5.76 -4.23
C TYR A 443 -22.81 6.04 -3.61
N LEU A 444 -22.84 6.71 -2.45
CA LEU A 444 -24.08 7.11 -1.78
C LEU A 444 -24.92 8.03 -2.68
N LEU A 445 -24.28 9.02 -3.32
CA LEU A 445 -24.94 9.98 -4.18
C LEU A 445 -25.49 9.31 -5.45
N ALA A 446 -24.71 8.43 -6.09
CA ALA A 446 -25.16 7.71 -7.28
C ALA A 446 -26.32 6.76 -6.97
N ALA A 447 -26.25 6.04 -5.84
CA ALA A 447 -27.33 5.19 -5.37
C ALA A 447 -28.60 5.99 -5.00
N GLN A 448 -28.45 7.17 -4.42
CA GLN A 448 -29.58 8.06 -4.18
C GLN A 448 -30.19 8.57 -5.48
N ALA A 449 -29.37 8.90 -6.48
CA ALA A 449 -29.85 9.32 -7.79
C ALA A 449 -30.68 8.23 -8.50
N PHE A 450 -30.38 6.95 -8.27
CA PHE A 450 -31.15 5.83 -8.80
C PHE A 450 -32.59 5.81 -8.30
N GLU A 451 -32.86 6.27 -7.08
CA GLU A 451 -34.24 6.33 -6.55
C GLU A 451 -35.16 7.20 -7.42
N PHE A 452 -34.62 8.24 -8.06
CA PHE A 452 -35.37 9.14 -8.94
C PHE A 452 -35.60 8.61 -10.36
N HIS A 453 -34.98 7.48 -10.71
CA HIS A 453 -35.14 6.82 -12.02
C HIS A 453 -36.10 5.62 -11.99
N ARG A 454 -36.57 5.25 -10.79
CA ARG A 454 -37.51 4.14 -10.61
C ARG A 454 -38.84 4.42 -11.35
N PRO A 455 -39.48 3.40 -11.96
CA PRO A 455 -39.20 1.96 -11.84
C PRO A 455 -38.24 1.38 -12.91
N SER A 456 -37.46 2.19 -13.64
CA SER A 456 -36.58 1.70 -14.72
C SER A 456 -35.55 0.68 -14.21
N ALA A 457 -35.22 -0.32 -15.04
CA ALA A 457 -34.17 -1.29 -14.72
C ALA A 457 -32.77 -0.68 -14.94
N PHE A 458 -31.85 -0.97 -14.00
CA PHE A 458 -30.46 -0.52 -14.07
C PHE A 458 -29.55 -1.53 -14.77
N GLY A 459 -28.32 -1.11 -15.10
CA GLY A 459 -27.28 -2.02 -15.58
C GLY A 459 -27.04 -3.19 -14.62
N SER A 460 -26.64 -4.33 -15.15
CA SER A 460 -26.51 -5.57 -14.35
C SER A 460 -25.52 -5.42 -13.19
N GLY A 461 -24.42 -4.70 -13.40
CA GLY A 461 -23.42 -4.45 -12.36
C GLY A 461 -23.76 -3.26 -11.47
N THR A 462 -24.24 -2.17 -12.06
CA THR A 462 -24.62 -0.95 -11.32
C THR A 462 -25.86 -1.17 -10.44
N GLY A 463 -26.83 -1.95 -10.91
CA GLY A 463 -28.00 -2.39 -10.14
C GLY A 463 -27.60 -3.26 -8.96
N ALA A 464 -26.71 -4.24 -9.16
CA ALA A 464 -26.18 -5.07 -8.08
C ALA A 464 -25.43 -4.25 -7.02
N ALA A 465 -24.63 -3.26 -7.43
CA ALA A 465 -24.00 -2.32 -6.52
C ALA A 465 -25.05 -1.49 -5.75
N TRP A 466 -26.04 -0.92 -6.44
CA TRP A 466 -27.13 -0.18 -5.77
C TRP A 466 -27.85 -1.02 -4.72
N GLU A 467 -28.24 -2.26 -5.05
CA GLU A 467 -28.88 -3.20 -4.11
C GLU A 467 -28.00 -3.48 -2.89
N THR A 468 -26.72 -3.78 -3.13
CA THR A 468 -25.72 -4.04 -2.08
C THR A 468 -25.58 -2.86 -1.12
N LEU A 469 -25.57 -1.61 -1.62
CA LEU A 469 -25.53 -0.44 -0.75
C LEU A 469 -26.83 -0.31 0.05
N ARG A 470 -27.99 -0.57 -0.57
CA ARG A 470 -29.31 -0.43 0.07
C ARG A 470 -29.57 -1.44 1.17
N GLU A 471 -28.89 -2.59 1.15
CA GLU A 471 -28.89 -3.53 2.28
C GLU A 471 -28.28 -2.94 3.56
N ARG A 472 -27.41 -1.92 3.43
CA ARG A 472 -26.69 -1.31 4.55
C ARG A 472 -27.09 0.13 4.83
N VAL A 473 -27.46 0.88 3.80
CA VAL A 473 -27.75 2.32 3.87
C VAL A 473 -29.09 2.60 3.19
N PRO A 474 -30.14 3.01 3.94
CA PRO A 474 -31.46 3.28 3.37
C PRO A 474 -31.45 4.49 2.44
N ALA A 475 -32.47 4.61 1.59
CA ALA A 475 -32.68 5.80 0.75
C ALA A 475 -32.80 7.07 1.61
N TYR A 476 -32.46 8.22 1.04
CA TYR A 476 -32.40 9.51 1.73
C TYR A 476 -33.60 10.40 1.36
N ASP A 477 -34.70 10.25 2.09
CA ASP A 477 -35.94 11.00 1.81
C ASP A 477 -35.98 12.39 2.46
N GLN A 478 -35.35 12.51 3.62
CA GLN A 478 -35.29 13.71 4.46
C GLN A 478 -33.94 13.79 5.17
N ASP A 479 -33.61 14.96 5.71
CA ASP A 479 -32.32 15.17 6.34
C ASP A 479 -32.09 14.23 7.52
N ARG A 480 -30.93 13.55 7.50
CA ARG A 480 -30.42 12.76 8.61
C ARG A 480 -28.91 12.91 8.71
N TRP A 481 -28.37 12.45 9.83
CA TRP A 481 -26.93 12.44 10.04
C TRP A 481 -26.25 11.50 9.03
N LEU A 482 -25.48 12.07 8.09
CA LEU A 482 -24.87 11.33 6.97
C LEU A 482 -23.51 10.70 7.28
N ALA A 483 -22.83 11.07 8.37
CA ALA A 483 -21.50 10.51 8.66
C ALA A 483 -21.52 8.98 8.84
N PRO A 484 -22.49 8.37 9.56
CA PRO A 484 -22.61 6.92 9.66
C PRO A 484 -22.85 6.25 8.30
N ASP A 485 -23.60 6.90 7.40
CA ASP A 485 -23.84 6.38 6.04
C ASP A 485 -22.54 6.38 5.21
N ILE A 486 -21.71 7.41 5.35
CA ILE A 486 -20.38 7.50 4.70
C ILE A 486 -19.45 6.42 5.25
N ASP A 487 -19.44 6.20 6.56
CA ASP A 487 -18.63 5.16 7.18
C ASP A 487 -19.07 3.76 6.71
N ALA A 488 -20.38 3.49 6.69
CA ALA A 488 -20.93 2.24 6.19
C ALA A 488 -20.58 1.98 4.70
N ALA A 489 -20.68 3.00 3.85
CA ALA A 489 -20.23 2.90 2.46
C ALA A 489 -18.72 2.67 2.35
N THR A 490 -17.92 3.33 3.19
CA THR A 490 -16.46 3.16 3.25
C THR A 490 -16.08 1.73 3.65
N GLU A 491 -16.80 1.12 4.60
CA GLU A 491 -16.62 -0.28 4.99
C GLU A 491 -16.91 -1.26 3.84
N LEU A 492 -17.99 -1.04 3.09
CA LEU A 492 -18.30 -1.83 1.88
C LEU A 492 -17.16 -1.78 0.86
N LEU A 493 -16.53 -0.61 0.69
CA LEU A 493 -15.40 -0.44 -0.22
C LEU A 493 -14.13 -1.17 0.26
N ARG A 494 -14.01 -1.48 1.56
CA ARG A 494 -12.89 -2.24 2.13
C ARG A 494 -13.07 -3.75 1.96
N ASP A 495 -14.31 -4.21 1.94
CA ASP A 495 -14.63 -5.62 1.83
C ASP A 495 -14.47 -6.14 0.39
N ARG A 496 -13.55 -7.09 0.21
CA ARG A 496 -13.32 -7.75 -1.10
C ARG A 496 -14.50 -8.60 -1.53
N ALA A 497 -15.19 -9.25 -0.59
CA ALA A 497 -16.31 -10.14 -0.91
C ALA A 497 -17.48 -9.37 -1.53
N VAL A 498 -17.69 -8.12 -1.08
CA VAL A 498 -18.69 -7.21 -1.65
C VAL A 498 -18.38 -6.91 -3.12
N LEU A 499 -17.15 -6.50 -3.42
CA LEU A 499 -16.72 -6.20 -4.78
C LEU A 499 -16.75 -7.45 -5.67
N GLU A 500 -16.34 -8.60 -5.15
CA GLU A 500 -16.39 -9.89 -5.86
C GLU A 500 -17.83 -10.31 -6.19
N GLY A 501 -18.77 -10.09 -5.26
CA GLY A 501 -20.19 -10.35 -5.47
C GLY A 501 -20.78 -9.51 -6.60
N ILE A 502 -20.44 -8.22 -6.67
CA ILE A 502 -20.83 -7.33 -7.77
C ILE A 502 -20.18 -7.79 -9.08
N ALA A 503 -18.87 -8.05 -9.07
CA ALA A 503 -18.12 -8.48 -10.25
C ALA A 503 -18.66 -9.80 -10.82
N ALA A 504 -19.08 -10.74 -9.97
CA ALA A 504 -19.65 -12.03 -10.39
C ALA A 504 -20.92 -11.86 -11.24
N ARG A 505 -21.69 -10.78 -11.05
CA ARG A 505 -22.90 -10.48 -11.87
C ARG A 505 -22.60 -10.18 -13.32
N ILE A 506 -21.36 -9.78 -13.63
CA ILE A 506 -20.93 -9.37 -14.96
C ILE A 506 -19.81 -10.26 -15.52
N GLY A 507 -19.54 -11.42 -14.89
CA GLY A 507 -18.48 -12.35 -15.31
C GLY A 507 -17.07 -11.96 -14.86
N GLY A 508 -16.95 -10.98 -13.96
CA GLY A 508 -15.70 -10.48 -13.41
C GLY A 508 -15.33 -9.08 -13.89
N LEU A 509 -14.64 -8.32 -13.03
CA LEU A 509 -13.94 -7.10 -13.43
C LEU A 509 -12.54 -7.49 -13.94
N GLN A 510 -12.10 -6.85 -15.03
CA GLN A 510 -10.82 -7.14 -15.69
C GLN A 510 -9.61 -6.56 -14.98
#